data_AF-A0A158R2E3-F1
#
_entry.id   AF-A0A158R2E3-F1
#
_cell.length_a   1.000
_cell.length_b   1.000
_cell.length_c   1.000
_cell.angle_alpha   90.00
_cell.angle_beta   90.00
_cell.angle_gamma   90.00
#
_symmetry.space_group_name_H-M   'P 1'
#
loop_
_entity.id
_entity.type
_entity.pdbx_description
1 polymer ?
#
loop_
_entity_poly.entity_id
_entity_poly.type
_entity_poly.pdbx_seq_one_letter_code
_entity_poly.pdbx_strand_id
1 'polypeptide(L)'
;MWEPTLIAQTANTVIATLASLVLNGYVTYRILTNHNNLTNYQNLLVGQAALYIFGSVICLVANERMNLQMEYMVGYPFVTLNYAAEVSIKCLLDDTQIAQECLLMIFNLAVHLVFFAAFTIGGPIFTLLAVWFEFDGETFTTVVAVYYMVFYMIFAWYPVMICMIIKWSISGFLATKGPPAKVAVEPAIHKTGRTAKDAPDALGARILSIDID
;
A
#
# COMPACT_ATOMS: atom_id res chain seq x y z
N MET A 1 -39.18 -18.67 2.51
CA MET A 1 -38.16 -19.70 2.25
C MET A 1 -37.05 -19.00 1.50
N TRP A 2 -35.82 -19.02 2.01
CA TRP A 2 -34.72 -18.28 1.38
C TRP A 2 -34.31 -18.98 0.09
N GLU A 3 -34.21 -18.24 -1.01
CA GLU A 3 -33.69 -18.81 -2.24
C GLU A 3 -32.22 -19.20 -2.01
N PRO A 4 -31.80 -20.41 -2.44
CA PRO A 4 -30.44 -20.91 -2.21
C PRO A 4 -29.36 -19.99 -2.81
N THR A 5 -29.70 -19.23 -3.86
CA THR A 5 -28.87 -18.20 -4.49
C THR A 5 -28.53 -17.06 -3.54
N LEU A 6 -29.50 -16.55 -2.77
CA LEU A 6 -29.29 -15.45 -1.81
C LEU A 6 -28.40 -15.87 -0.64
N ILE A 7 -28.53 -17.13 -0.19
CA ILE A 7 -27.67 -17.70 0.84
C ILE A 7 -26.23 -17.79 0.33
N ALA A 8 -26.04 -18.30 -0.90
CA ALA A 8 -24.72 -18.41 -1.51
C ALA A 8 -24.05 -17.05 -1.71
N GLN A 9 -24.78 -16.03 -2.19
CA GLN A 9 -24.26 -14.67 -2.35
C GLN A 9 -23.84 -14.07 -1.01
N THR A 10 -24.67 -14.20 0.03
CA THR A 10 -24.34 -13.70 1.38
C THR A 10 -23.11 -14.40 1.95
N ALA A 11 -23.02 -15.72 1.80
CA ALA A 11 -21.85 -16.48 2.24
C ALA A 11 -20.58 -16.06 1.46
N ASN A 12 -20.70 -15.83 0.15
CA ASN A 12 -19.61 -15.34 -0.67
C ASN A 12 -19.09 -13.97 -0.20
N THR A 13 -19.98 -13.03 0.11
CA THR A 13 -19.60 -11.72 0.67
C THR A 13 -18.80 -11.87 1.96
N VAL A 14 -19.28 -12.71 2.89
CA VAL A 14 -18.57 -12.98 4.16
C VAL A 14 -17.18 -13.56 3.91
N ILE A 15 -17.07 -14.58 3.05
CA ILE A 15 -15.80 -15.24 2.73
C ILE A 15 -14.85 -14.26 2.04
N ALA A 16 -15.34 -13.46 1.09
CA ALA A 16 -14.56 -12.45 0.39
C ALA A 16 -14.03 -11.37 1.36
N THR A 17 -14.86 -10.89 2.28
CA THR A 17 -14.43 -9.95 3.31
C THR A 17 -13.36 -10.56 4.22
N LEU A 18 -13.54 -11.79 4.70
CA LEU A 18 -12.54 -12.46 5.53
C LEU A 18 -11.21 -12.63 4.79
N ALA A 19 -11.26 -13.08 3.53
CA ALA A 19 -10.07 -13.21 2.71
C ALA A 19 -9.35 -11.88 2.51
N SER A 20 -10.10 -10.80 2.24
CA SER A 20 -9.56 -9.45 2.07
C SER A 20 -8.93 -8.91 3.36
N LEU A 21 -9.60 -9.10 4.51
CA LEU A 21 -9.07 -8.68 5.82
C LEU A 21 -7.78 -9.39 6.17
N VAL A 22 -7.72 -10.72 5.95
CA VAL A 22 -6.53 -11.51 6.22
C VAL A 22 -5.37 -11.08 5.32
N LEU A 23 -5.62 -10.95 4.02
CA LEU A 23 -4.58 -10.57 3.05
C LEU A 23 -4.04 -9.17 3.33
N ASN A 24 -4.91 -8.16 3.40
CA ASN A 24 -4.50 -6.77 3.59
C ASN A 24 -3.95 -6.54 5.01
N GLY A 25 -4.52 -7.20 6.02
CA GLY A 25 -4.00 -7.16 7.38
C GLY A 25 -2.59 -7.75 7.48
N TYR A 26 -2.34 -8.87 6.79
CA TYR A 26 -1.02 -9.49 6.73
C TYR A 26 0.02 -8.60 6.02
N VAL A 27 -0.35 -7.98 4.89
CA VAL A 27 0.53 -7.04 4.16
C VAL A 27 0.92 -5.87 5.07
N THR A 28 -0.06 -5.23 5.72
CA THR A 28 0.18 -4.11 6.63
C THR A 28 1.05 -4.52 7.82
N TYR A 29 0.71 -5.62 8.50
CA TYR A 29 1.49 -6.15 9.61
C TYR A 29 2.95 -6.33 9.21
N ARG A 30 3.19 -7.00 8.09
CA ARG A 30 4.55 -7.30 7.63
C ARG A 30 5.38 -6.07 7.30
N ILE A 31 4.77 -5.08 6.64
CA ILE A 31 5.47 -3.83 6.30
C ILE A 31 5.86 -3.09 7.57
N LEU A 32 4.93 -2.99 8.53
CA LEU A 32 5.16 -2.28 9.79
C LEU A 32 6.15 -3.01 10.72
N THR A 33 6.23 -4.34 10.68
CA THR A 33 7.18 -5.09 11.51
C THR A 33 8.60 -5.13 10.93
N ASN A 34 8.74 -5.08 9.61
CA ASN A 34 10.04 -5.24 8.96
C ASN A 34 10.75 -3.92 8.68
N HIS A 35 10.06 -2.79 8.77
CA HIS A 35 10.60 -1.47 8.44
C HIS A 35 10.32 -0.46 9.55
N ASN A 36 11.38 0.08 10.16
CA ASN A 36 11.26 1.16 11.17
C ASN A 36 10.93 2.51 10.54
N ASN A 37 11.38 2.76 9.30
CA ASN A 37 11.06 3.95 8.52
C ASN A 37 10.47 3.52 7.17
N LEU A 38 9.27 4.01 6.88
CA LEU A 38 8.54 3.69 5.66
C LEU A 38 8.95 4.64 4.53
N THR A 39 9.32 4.06 3.39
CA THR A 39 9.49 4.81 2.14
C THR A 39 8.14 5.32 1.61
N ASN A 40 8.15 6.33 0.74
CA ASN A 40 6.92 6.86 0.12
C ASN A 40 6.09 5.77 -0.58
N TYR A 41 6.77 4.81 -1.21
CA TYR A 41 6.13 3.65 -1.84
C TYR A 41 5.46 2.71 -0.83
N GLN A 42 6.13 2.42 0.28
CA GLN A 42 5.56 1.59 1.35
C GLN A 42 4.39 2.27 2.05
N ASN A 43 4.43 3.60 2.22
CA ASN A 43 3.30 4.37 2.74
C ASN A 43 2.07 4.27 1.82
N LEU A 44 2.27 4.34 0.50
CA LEU A 44 1.19 4.14 -0.47
C LEU A 44 0.61 2.71 -0.39
N LEU A 45 1.45 1.68 -0.26
CA LEU A 45 0.99 0.30 -0.10
C LEU A 45 0.19 0.08 1.19
N VAL A 46 0.63 0.64 2.31
CA VAL A 46 -0.09 0.55 3.59
C VAL A 46 -1.41 1.31 3.51
N GLY A 47 -1.42 2.51 2.91
CA GLY A 47 -2.65 3.27 2.67
C GLY A 47 -3.66 2.51 1.80
N GLN A 48 -3.18 1.86 0.73
CA GLN A 48 -4.00 1.02 -0.13
C GLN A 48 -4.60 -0.17 0.62
N ALA A 49 -3.78 -0.90 1.38
CA ALA A 49 -4.22 -2.03 2.17
C ALA A 49 -5.26 -1.62 3.24
N ALA A 50 -5.06 -0.46 3.89
CA ALA A 50 -6.01 0.09 4.86
C ALA A 50 -7.36 0.43 4.20
N LEU A 51 -7.33 1.04 3.01
CA LEU A 51 -8.54 1.38 2.27
C LEU A 51 -9.29 0.13 1.77
N TYR A 52 -8.57 -0.94 1.39
CA TYR A 52 -9.20 -2.22 1.08
C TYR A 52 -9.83 -2.90 2.29
N ILE A 53 -9.19 -2.84 3.47
CA ILE A 53 -9.78 -3.32 4.74
C ILE A 53 -11.08 -2.56 5.01
N PHE A 54 -11.04 -1.23 4.97
CA PHE A 54 -12.20 -0.39 5.21
C PHE A 54 -13.34 -0.67 4.22
N GLY A 55 -13.04 -0.71 2.92
CA GLY A 55 -14.03 -1.02 1.89
C GLY A 55 -14.62 -2.43 2.03
N SER A 56 -13.81 -3.43 2.39
CA SER A 56 -14.31 -4.80 2.58
C SER A 56 -15.29 -4.92 3.74
N VAL A 57 -15.12 -4.10 4.79
CA VAL A 57 -16.07 -3.99 5.90
C VAL A 57 -17.36 -3.31 5.44
N ILE A 58 -17.26 -2.24 4.65
CA ILE A 58 -18.43 -1.58 4.08
C ILE A 58 -19.19 -2.53 3.14
N CYS A 59 -18.51 -3.27 2.28
CA CYS A 59 -19.13 -4.31 1.44
C CYS A 59 -19.86 -5.38 2.26
N LEU A 60 -19.32 -5.76 3.43
CA LEU A 60 -19.99 -6.70 4.33
C LEU A 60 -21.25 -6.11 4.96
N VAL A 61 -21.24 -4.82 5.31
CA VAL A 61 -22.39 -4.11 5.87
C VAL A 61 -23.45 -3.88 4.80
N ALA A 62 -23.05 -3.41 3.63
CA ALA A 62 -23.90 -3.18 2.47
C ALA A 62 -24.50 -4.48 1.97
N ASN A 63 -23.70 -5.55 1.91
CA ASN A 63 -24.10 -6.90 1.51
C ASN A 63 -25.03 -6.87 0.29
N GLU A 64 -24.52 -6.27 -0.79
CA GLU A 64 -25.22 -6.16 -2.06
C GLU A 64 -25.55 -7.54 -2.60
N ARG A 65 -26.79 -7.72 -3.04
CA ARG A 65 -27.29 -8.97 -3.62
C ARG A 65 -28.20 -8.70 -4.80
N MET A 66 -28.27 -9.69 -5.67
CA MET A 66 -29.12 -9.65 -6.87
C MET A 66 -29.97 -10.91 -6.89
N ASN A 67 -31.30 -10.76 -6.93
CA ASN A 67 -32.19 -11.92 -7.06
C ASN A 67 -32.23 -12.45 -8.51
N LEU A 68 -32.95 -13.56 -8.70
CA LEU A 68 -33.15 -14.18 -10.02
C LEU A 68 -33.93 -13.27 -10.99
N GLN A 69 -34.65 -12.29 -10.47
CA GLN A 69 -35.38 -11.27 -11.22
C GLN A 69 -34.52 -10.04 -11.55
N MET A 70 -33.22 -10.08 -11.24
CA MET A 70 -32.26 -8.99 -11.47
C MET A 70 -32.55 -7.72 -10.65
N GLU A 71 -33.35 -7.82 -9.59
CA GLU A 71 -33.57 -6.74 -8.65
C GLU A 71 -32.39 -6.67 -7.67
N TYR A 72 -31.88 -5.46 -7.53
CA TYR A 72 -30.76 -5.15 -6.66
C TYR A 72 -31.26 -4.87 -5.23
N MET A 73 -30.63 -5.52 -4.25
CA MET A 73 -31.00 -5.44 -2.84
C MET A 73 -29.78 -5.11 -1.97
N VAL A 74 -29.99 -4.27 -0.96
CA VAL A 74 -28.97 -3.88 0.02
C VAL A 74 -29.37 -4.33 1.42
N GLY A 75 -28.37 -4.70 2.22
CA GLY A 75 -28.49 -5.06 3.62
C GLY A 75 -28.71 -6.55 3.83
N TYR A 76 -29.13 -6.92 5.03
CA TYR A 76 -29.46 -8.31 5.36
C TYR A 76 -30.98 -8.49 5.44
N PRO A 77 -31.57 -9.62 5.01
CA PRO A 77 -33.02 -9.80 5.00
C PRO A 77 -33.62 -9.92 6.41
N PHE A 78 -32.76 -10.12 7.41
CA PHE A 78 -33.12 -10.11 8.83
C PHE A 78 -32.94 -8.72 9.48
N VAL A 79 -32.42 -7.72 8.76
CA VAL A 79 -32.25 -6.34 9.26
C VAL A 79 -33.08 -5.41 8.40
N THR A 80 -34.11 -4.79 8.99
CA THR A 80 -34.85 -3.72 8.34
C THR A 80 -34.06 -2.41 8.45
N LEU A 81 -33.54 -1.92 7.33
CA LEU A 81 -32.89 -0.61 7.26
C LEU A 81 -33.93 0.48 7.01
N ASN A 82 -33.72 1.66 7.62
CA ASN A 82 -34.47 2.84 7.22
C ASN A 82 -33.87 3.40 5.92
N TYR A 83 -34.68 4.18 5.18
CA TYR A 83 -34.25 4.77 3.90
C TYR A 83 -32.96 5.58 4.02
N ALA A 84 -32.82 6.36 5.11
CA ALA A 84 -31.63 7.16 5.36
C ALA A 84 -30.36 6.29 5.52
N ALA A 85 -30.42 5.18 6.25
CA ALA A 85 -29.28 4.28 6.40
C ALA A 85 -28.95 3.55 5.09
N GLU A 86 -29.96 3.14 4.32
CA GLU A 86 -29.74 2.50 3.03
C GLU A 86 -29.01 3.45 2.06
N VAL A 87 -29.46 4.70 1.95
CA VAL A 87 -28.78 5.73 1.14
C VAL A 87 -27.37 5.98 1.67
N SER A 88 -27.19 6.11 2.99
CA SER A 88 -25.87 6.37 3.58
C SER A 88 -24.87 5.25 3.30
N ILE A 89 -25.31 3.99 3.39
CA ILE A 89 -24.49 2.80 3.10
C ILE A 89 -24.09 2.77 1.62
N LYS A 90 -25.02 3.08 0.71
CA LYS A 90 -24.74 3.17 -0.73
C LYS A 90 -23.72 4.25 -1.04
N CYS A 91 -23.90 5.47 -0.53
CA CYS A 91 -22.94 6.56 -0.72
C CYS A 91 -21.55 6.18 -0.21
N LEU A 92 -21.47 5.59 0.99
CA LEU A 92 -20.20 5.18 1.56
C LEU A 92 -19.50 4.08 0.74
N LEU A 93 -20.28 3.15 0.17
CA LEU A 93 -19.77 2.11 -0.71
C LEU A 93 -19.20 2.70 -2.01
N ASP A 94 -19.96 3.57 -2.67
CA ASP A 94 -19.54 4.26 -3.90
C ASP A 94 -18.27 5.09 -3.67
N ASP A 95 -18.25 5.91 -2.62
CA ASP A 95 -17.09 6.75 -2.26
C ASP A 95 -15.85 5.89 -1.99
N THR A 96 -16.03 4.76 -1.31
CA THR A 96 -14.90 3.87 -1.00
C THR A 96 -14.38 3.16 -2.24
N GLN A 97 -15.27 2.76 -3.16
CA GLN A 97 -14.86 2.17 -4.43
C GLN A 97 -14.08 3.19 -5.28
N ILE A 98 -14.58 4.42 -5.40
CA ILE A 98 -13.89 5.50 -6.12
C ILE A 98 -12.52 5.76 -5.48
N ALA A 99 -12.44 5.83 -4.16
CA ALA A 99 -11.18 6.04 -3.47
C ALA A 99 -10.16 4.92 -3.75
N GLN A 100 -10.61 3.66 -3.81
CA GLN A 100 -9.74 2.52 -4.15
C GLN A 100 -9.21 2.62 -5.58
N GLU A 101 -10.07 2.98 -6.54
CA GLU A 101 -9.70 3.17 -7.95
C GLU A 101 -8.72 4.35 -8.12
N CYS A 102 -8.97 5.47 -7.45
CA CYS A 102 -8.08 6.63 -7.45
C CYS A 102 -6.70 6.30 -6.88
N LEU A 103 -6.64 5.58 -5.76
CA LEU A 103 -5.38 5.25 -5.12
C LEU A 103 -4.57 4.23 -5.96
N LEU A 104 -5.24 3.28 -6.60
CA LEU A 104 -4.63 2.38 -7.58
C LEU A 104 -4.09 3.16 -8.80
N MET A 105 -4.82 4.17 -9.27
CA MET A 105 -4.37 5.05 -10.36
C MET A 105 -3.12 5.84 -9.95
N ILE A 106 -3.10 6.43 -8.76
CA ILE A 106 -1.92 7.16 -8.24
C ILE A 106 -0.71 6.24 -8.15
N PHE A 107 -0.90 5.01 -7.65
CA PHE A 107 0.16 4.01 -7.58
C PHE A 107 0.71 3.68 -8.97
N ASN A 108 -0.17 3.40 -9.92
CA ASN A 108 0.23 3.11 -11.30
C ASN A 108 0.95 4.30 -11.95
N LEU A 109 0.48 5.53 -11.72
CA LEU A 109 1.10 6.74 -12.22
C LEU A 109 2.49 6.96 -11.62
N ALA A 110 2.67 6.76 -10.32
CA ALA A 110 3.95 6.89 -9.65
C ALA A 110 5.00 5.93 -10.24
N VAL A 111 4.61 4.66 -10.43
CA VAL A 111 5.48 3.68 -11.10
C VAL A 111 5.76 4.12 -12.54
N HIS A 112 4.76 4.59 -13.27
CA HIS A 112 4.91 5.05 -14.65
C HIS A 112 5.86 6.24 -14.79
N LEU A 113 5.79 7.21 -13.86
CA LEU A 113 6.69 8.35 -13.83
C LEU A 113 8.15 7.94 -13.59
N VAL A 114 8.39 6.91 -12.76
CA VAL A 114 9.75 6.35 -12.58
C VAL A 114 10.27 5.75 -13.88
N PHE A 115 9.43 4.99 -14.60
CA PHE A 115 9.80 4.46 -15.92
C PHE A 115 10.02 5.57 -16.96
N PHE A 116 9.19 6.61 -16.94
CA PHE A 116 9.34 7.76 -17.84
C PHE A 116 10.62 8.56 -17.54
N ALA A 117 10.98 8.74 -16.27
CA ALA A 117 12.23 9.37 -15.85
C ALA A 117 13.45 8.57 -16.34
N ALA A 118 13.42 7.24 -16.20
CA ALA A 118 14.46 6.38 -16.75
C ALA A 118 14.58 6.51 -18.29
N PHE A 119 13.44 6.62 -18.98
CA PHE A 119 13.40 6.80 -20.43
C PHE A 119 13.98 8.15 -20.88
N THR A 120 13.57 9.24 -20.21
CA THR A 120 14.04 10.61 -20.53
C THR A 120 15.53 10.79 -20.28
N ILE A 121 16.14 10.03 -19.36
CA ILE A 121 17.60 10.01 -19.18
C ILE A 121 18.28 9.17 -20.26
N GLY A 122 17.67 8.07 -20.70
CA GLY A 122 18.24 7.17 -21.71
C GLY A 122 18.43 7.83 -23.08
N GLY A 123 17.49 8.68 -23.51
CA GLY A 123 17.57 9.39 -24.80
C GLY A 123 18.84 10.24 -24.95
N PRO A 124 19.11 11.21 -24.04
CA PRO A 124 20.32 12.03 -24.04
C PRO A 124 21.62 11.22 -23.99
N ILE A 125 21.66 10.13 -23.21
CA ILE A 125 22.84 9.26 -23.15
C ILE A 125 23.08 8.59 -24.51
N PHE A 126 22.01 8.13 -25.16
CA PHE A 126 22.09 7.52 -26.48
C PHE A 126 22.56 8.52 -27.55
N THR A 127 22.07 9.76 -27.54
CA THR A 127 22.55 10.81 -28.46
C THR A 127 24.02 11.14 -28.23
N LEU A 128 24.48 11.21 -26.98
CA LEU A 128 25.90 11.43 -26.67
C LEU A 128 26.78 10.29 -27.21
N LEU A 129 26.33 9.04 -27.07
CA LEU A 129 27.03 7.88 -27.65
C LEU A 129 27.05 7.94 -29.19
N ALA A 130 25.93 8.29 -29.82
CA ALA A 130 25.85 8.39 -31.28
C ALA A 130 26.80 9.46 -31.85
N VAL A 131 26.95 10.59 -31.14
CA VAL A 131 27.95 11.63 -31.47
C VAL A 131 29.36 11.10 -31.30
N TRP A 132 29.63 10.36 -30.22
CA TRP A 132 30.96 9.81 -29.92
C TRP A 132 31.42 8.75 -30.93
N PHE A 133 30.48 8.01 -31.51
CA PHE A 133 30.74 6.99 -32.54
C PHE A 133 30.54 7.50 -33.99
N GLU A 134 30.31 8.80 -34.19
CA GLU A 134 30.14 9.43 -35.51
C GLU A 134 29.09 8.73 -36.40
N PHE A 135 27.92 8.42 -35.84
CA PHE A 135 26.86 7.78 -36.62
C PHE A 135 26.35 8.69 -37.75
N ASP A 136 26.22 8.12 -38.94
CA ASP A 136 25.54 8.77 -40.05
C ASP A 136 24.05 8.98 -39.75
N GLY A 137 23.44 10.02 -40.32
CA GLY A 137 22.07 10.44 -40.02
C GLY A 137 21.02 9.36 -40.31
N GLU A 138 21.24 8.56 -41.36
CA GLU A 138 20.35 7.44 -41.71
C GLU A 138 20.49 6.28 -40.72
N THR A 139 21.71 6.00 -40.28
CA THR A 139 22.00 4.99 -39.23
C THR A 139 21.39 5.42 -37.90
N PHE A 140 21.57 6.69 -37.51
CA PHE A 140 20.99 7.26 -36.30
C PHE A 140 19.46 7.13 -36.29
N THR A 141 18.79 7.52 -37.37
CA THR A 141 17.33 7.45 -37.50
C THR A 141 16.82 6.02 -37.37
N THR A 142 17.51 5.07 -38.01
CA THR A 142 17.15 3.64 -37.95
C THR A 142 17.30 3.11 -36.53
N VAL A 143 18.41 3.40 -35.85
CA VAL A 143 18.63 2.91 -34.47
C VAL A 143 17.64 3.55 -33.50
N VAL A 144 17.35 4.85 -33.64
CA VAL A 144 16.34 5.54 -32.83
C VAL A 144 14.96 4.92 -33.06
N ALA A 145 14.57 4.65 -34.30
CA ALA A 145 13.29 4.02 -34.62
C ALA A 145 13.18 2.62 -33.98
N VAL A 146 14.23 1.80 -34.07
CA VAL A 146 14.29 0.48 -33.43
C VAL A 146 14.21 0.61 -31.90
N TYR A 147 14.92 1.58 -31.31
CA TYR A 147 14.88 1.84 -29.87
C TYR A 147 13.46 2.18 -29.39
N TYR A 148 12.78 3.11 -30.07
CA TYR A 148 11.39 3.45 -29.77
C TYR A 148 10.46 2.25 -29.94
N MET A 149 10.61 1.47 -31.02
CA MET A 149 9.80 0.27 -31.25
C MET A 149 9.94 -0.75 -30.12
N VAL A 150 11.16 -1.07 -29.71
CA VAL A 150 11.43 -2.00 -28.61
C VAL A 150 10.87 -1.45 -27.30
N PHE A 151 11.05 -0.14 -27.04
CA PHE A 151 10.52 0.52 -25.86
C PHE A 151 9.00 0.43 -25.78
N TYR A 152 8.29 0.77 -26.88
CA TYR A 152 6.83 0.65 -26.95
C TYR A 152 6.37 -0.79 -26.81
N MET A 153 7.10 -1.76 -27.35
CA MET A 153 6.83 -3.18 -27.10
C MET A 153 6.92 -3.50 -25.60
N ILE A 154 8.00 -3.13 -24.91
CA ILE A 154 8.15 -3.37 -23.46
C ILE A 154 7.01 -2.68 -22.68
N PHE A 155 6.63 -1.48 -23.09
CA PHE A 155 5.51 -0.75 -22.49
C PHE A 155 4.15 -1.42 -22.73
N ALA A 156 3.92 -2.03 -23.89
CA ALA A 156 2.72 -2.83 -24.12
C ALA A 156 2.64 -4.04 -23.16
N TRP A 157 3.80 -4.54 -22.72
CA TRP A 157 3.91 -5.58 -21.69
C TRP A 157 3.90 -5.05 -20.26
N TYR A 158 3.82 -3.73 -20.05
CA TYR A 158 3.82 -3.10 -18.74
C TYR A 158 2.75 -3.64 -17.77
N PRO A 159 1.49 -3.88 -18.18
CA PRO A 159 0.48 -4.49 -17.30
C PRO A 159 0.91 -5.88 -16.80
N VAL A 160 1.50 -6.68 -17.69
CA VAL A 160 2.01 -8.02 -17.35
C VAL A 160 3.18 -7.91 -16.36
N MET A 161 4.10 -6.97 -16.60
CA MET A 161 5.24 -6.71 -15.72
C MET A 161 4.80 -6.22 -14.35
N ILE A 162 3.78 -5.35 -14.24
CA ILE A 162 3.18 -4.94 -12.96
C ILE A 162 2.64 -6.17 -12.22
N CYS A 163 1.88 -7.03 -12.88
CA CYS A 163 1.36 -8.25 -12.26
C CYS A 163 2.48 -9.16 -11.76
N MET A 164 3.58 -9.28 -12.51
CA MET A 164 4.76 -10.03 -12.09
C MET A 164 5.48 -9.36 -10.90
N ILE A 165 5.62 -8.03 -10.90
CA ILE A 165 6.22 -7.27 -9.80
C ILE A 165 5.37 -7.38 -8.54
N ILE A 166 4.04 -7.29 -8.64
CA ILE A 166 3.13 -7.50 -7.50
C ILE A 166 3.30 -8.93 -6.97
N LYS A 167 3.29 -9.94 -7.84
CA LYS A 167 3.52 -11.35 -7.45
C LYS A 167 4.88 -11.54 -6.79
N TRP A 168 5.92 -10.92 -7.34
CA TRP A 168 7.28 -11.01 -6.83
C TRP A 168 7.45 -10.26 -5.51
N SER A 169 6.83 -9.09 -5.36
CA SER A 169 6.73 -8.35 -4.12
C SER A 169 6.10 -9.23 -3.04
N ILE A 170 4.95 -9.84 -3.31
CA ILE A 170 4.27 -10.78 -2.40
C ILE A 170 5.16 -12.00 -2.07
N SER A 171 5.86 -12.57 -3.05
CA SER A 171 6.75 -13.73 -2.88
C SER A 171 8.02 -13.40 -2.09
N GLY A 172 8.67 -12.28 -2.38
CA GLY A 172 9.85 -11.78 -1.70
C GLY A 172 9.54 -11.35 -0.28
N PHE A 173 8.34 -10.81 -0.06
CA PHE A 173 7.76 -10.73 1.26
C PHE A 173 7.75 -12.15 1.85
N LEU A 174 6.98 -13.12 1.32
CA LEU A 174 6.78 -14.48 1.90
C LEU A 174 8.06 -15.27 2.17
N ALA A 175 9.16 -14.97 1.48
CA ALA A 175 10.45 -15.65 1.61
C ALA A 175 11.28 -15.29 2.85
N THR A 176 10.89 -14.29 3.66
CA THR A 176 11.63 -13.92 4.88
C THR A 176 11.43 -14.92 6.02
N LYS A 177 12.21 -16.02 5.97
CA LYS A 177 12.51 -16.89 7.11
C LYS A 177 13.61 -16.25 7.95
N GLY A 178 13.25 -15.29 8.79
CA GLY A 178 14.14 -14.79 9.84
C GLY A 178 13.32 -14.63 11.12
N PRO A 179 13.72 -15.23 12.25
CA PRO A 179 13.02 -14.99 13.51
C PRO A 179 13.05 -13.48 13.80
N PRO A 180 11.97 -12.91 14.36
CA PRO A 180 11.93 -11.49 14.70
C PRO A 180 13.15 -11.18 15.55
N ALA A 181 13.87 -10.11 15.19
CA ALA A 181 14.98 -9.61 15.99
C ALA A 181 14.46 -9.50 17.42
N LYS A 182 14.93 -10.39 18.30
CA LYS A 182 14.66 -10.28 19.73
C LYS A 182 15.18 -8.90 20.11
N VAL A 183 14.27 -7.96 20.38
CA VAL A 183 14.60 -6.76 21.11
C VAL A 183 15.22 -7.29 22.39
N ALA A 184 16.55 -7.24 22.46
CA ALA A 184 17.27 -7.53 23.68
C ALA A 184 16.86 -6.42 24.63
N VAL A 185 15.80 -6.68 25.40
CA VAL A 185 15.52 -5.94 26.62
C VAL A 185 16.70 -6.26 27.51
N GLU A 186 17.73 -5.42 27.42
CA GLU A 186 18.83 -5.39 28.36
C GLU A 186 18.19 -5.19 29.74
N PRO A 187 18.25 -6.18 30.65
CA PRO A 187 17.67 -6.00 31.97
C PRO A 187 18.45 -4.87 32.63
N ALA A 188 17.75 -3.77 32.92
CA ALA A 188 18.29 -2.68 33.71
C ALA A 188 18.74 -3.25 35.07
N ILE A 189 20.03 -3.59 35.17
CA ILE A 189 20.66 -3.96 36.43
C ILE A 189 20.65 -2.69 37.28
N HIS A 190 19.70 -2.66 38.19
CA HIS A 190 19.59 -1.75 39.31
C HIS A 190 20.86 -1.88 40.19
N LYS A 191 21.95 -1.19 39.82
CA LYS A 191 23.09 -0.98 40.71
C LYS A 191 22.74 0.09 41.74
N THR A 192 22.01 -0.30 42.78
CA THR A 192 21.96 0.45 44.04
C THR A 192 23.28 0.25 44.79
N GLY A 193 24.30 1.01 44.38
CA GLY A 193 25.53 1.19 45.15
C GLY A 193 25.39 2.37 46.10
N ARG A 194 24.84 2.14 47.29
CA ARG A 194 25.03 3.03 48.44
C ARG A 194 26.49 2.93 48.87
N THR A 195 27.24 4.02 48.76
CA THR A 195 28.33 4.31 49.71
C THR A 195 28.14 5.74 50.18
N ALA A 196 27.64 5.85 51.41
CA ALA A 196 27.66 7.07 52.19
C ALA A 196 29.10 7.35 52.60
N LYS A 197 29.63 8.48 52.16
CA LYS A 197 30.67 9.20 52.91
C LYS A 197 30.66 10.66 52.47
N ASP A 198 30.43 11.51 53.47
CA ASP A 198 30.87 12.91 53.54
C ASP A 198 30.10 13.94 52.70
N ALA A 199 29.00 14.44 53.29
CA ALA A 199 28.62 15.86 53.23
C ALA A 199 29.24 16.58 54.46
N PRO A 200 29.31 17.92 54.56
CA PRO A 200 28.68 18.96 53.74
C PRO A 200 29.72 20.03 53.27
N ASP A 201 29.45 20.90 52.30
CA ASP A 201 28.91 22.25 52.53
C ASP A 201 28.97 22.99 51.18
N ALA A 202 27.83 23.48 50.67
CA ALA A 202 27.72 24.70 49.87
C ALA A 202 26.26 24.85 49.39
N LEU A 203 25.44 25.30 50.33
CA LEU A 203 24.17 25.96 50.06
C LEU A 203 24.50 27.32 49.41
N GLY A 204 24.06 27.57 48.19
CA GLY A 204 24.13 28.94 47.66
C GLY A 204 24.02 29.09 46.14
N ALA A 205 22.80 29.36 45.69
CA ALA A 205 22.49 30.13 44.48
C ALA A 205 22.90 29.54 43.12
N ARG A 206 21.89 29.11 42.34
CA ARG A 206 21.64 29.79 41.05
C ARG A 206 20.20 29.58 40.57
N ILE A 207 19.59 30.73 40.36
CA ILE A 207 18.26 31.07 39.87
C ILE A 207 18.37 31.29 38.34
N LEU A 208 17.32 30.91 37.59
CA LEU A 208 16.99 31.26 36.19
C LEU A 208 18.03 30.82 35.11
N SER A 209 17.66 30.53 33.86
CA SER A 209 16.50 30.93 33.05
C SER A 209 16.10 29.81 32.09
N ILE A 210 14.80 29.73 31.83
CA ILE A 210 14.19 29.06 30.68
C ILE A 210 14.24 30.10 29.56
N ASP A 211 14.99 29.84 28.49
CA ASP A 211 14.85 30.56 27.23
C ASP A 211 14.07 29.66 26.26
N ILE A 212 12.94 30.21 25.81
CA ILE A 212 12.14 29.73 24.69
C ILE A 212 12.58 30.57 23.49
N ASP A 213 13.00 29.89 22.42
CA ASP A 213 12.83 30.34 21.04
C ASP A 213 12.22 29.17 20.25
#